data_AF-A0A0A1TFK2-F1
#
_entry.id   AF-A0A0A1TFK2-F1
#
_cell.length_a   1.000
_cell.length_b   1.000
_cell.length_c   1.000
_cell.angle_alpha   90.00
_cell.angle_beta   90.00
_cell.angle_gamma   90.00
#
_symmetry.space_group_name_H-M   'P 1'
#
loop_
_entity.id
_entity.type
_entity.pdbx_description
1 polymer ?
#
loop_
_entity_poly.entity_id
_entity_poly.type
_entity_poly.pdbx_seq_one_letter_code
_entity_poly.pdbx_strand_id
1 'polypeptide(L)'
;MATLNHLRIINAVNDTAKDDAFSRFPELPLEIRLMIWKLLVNHHRLIDLTVGCSLDNHAANHVYAGPGTPQGPTAATPYFIDIQGWPINNPILYANRESRTLALDFYRVQLPFYPKLAKEDSPDIQAKRVFYFSPEHDILHISTYGDSHSALFFSFLNEVQQHDPKRLGLLNWAADECFVRGFCHERDLLGTSVKDAFIGHLSRIREVFLMINCKRSLDSDLMAMLERRDEFAVELNCSMPIRPSVTYFQESKPDSRAIGPDLQRLILNRNTPLELFRYWAWLQQQIPCAGRVRLLLARDADPNGAPVDDARSAQELVTNEYRKWRQLEFTGRTYIARRKGGPPPLERPEVPQDAVRPAIGFWLFPVEALRNMLGRLERYRIYDASEYHPELVLAELEGCRRR
;
A
#
# COMPACT_ATOMS: atom_id res chain seq x y z
N MET A 1 -32.61 8.68 -13.06
CA MET A 1 -31.57 7.89 -13.76
C MET A 1 -31.04 6.86 -12.77
N ALA A 2 -31.03 5.58 -13.11
CA ALA A 2 -30.48 4.54 -12.24
C ALA A 2 -28.96 4.71 -12.13
N THR A 3 -28.41 4.73 -10.92
CA THR A 3 -26.96 4.77 -10.67
C THR A 3 -26.35 3.44 -11.09
N LEU A 4 -25.30 3.47 -11.92
CA LEU A 4 -24.60 2.26 -12.39
C LEU A 4 -24.00 1.49 -11.21
N ASN A 5 -24.16 0.16 -11.15
CA ASN A 5 -23.75 -0.61 -9.96
C ASN A 5 -22.25 -0.51 -9.66
N HIS A 6 -21.38 -0.53 -10.68
CA HIS A 6 -19.92 -0.41 -10.48
C HIS A 6 -19.47 0.91 -9.84
N LEU A 7 -20.35 1.92 -9.77
CA LEU A 7 -20.07 3.15 -9.03
C LEU A 7 -20.36 3.00 -7.53
N ARG A 8 -21.06 1.95 -7.08
CA ARG A 8 -21.43 1.75 -5.68
C ARG A 8 -20.43 0.82 -5.00
N ILE A 9 -19.75 1.30 -3.96
CA ILE A 9 -18.78 0.51 -3.21
C ILE A 9 -19.48 -0.45 -2.22
N ILE A 10 -19.06 -1.71 -2.10
CA ILE A 10 -19.75 -2.72 -1.27
C ILE A 10 -19.71 -2.46 0.24
N ASN A 11 -18.60 -1.92 0.75
CA ASN A 11 -18.32 -1.69 2.16
C ASN A 11 -18.03 -0.21 2.45
N ALA A 12 -18.65 0.69 1.67
CA ALA A 12 -18.65 2.11 2.01
C ALA A 12 -19.38 2.24 3.34
N VAL A 13 -18.66 2.57 4.42
CA VAL A 13 -19.29 2.80 5.73
C VAL A 13 -20.30 3.93 5.52
N ASN A 14 -21.57 3.67 5.86
CA ASN A 14 -22.59 4.70 5.76
C ASN A 14 -22.27 5.78 6.80
N ASP A 15 -22.18 7.05 6.36
CA ASP A 15 -22.22 8.26 7.21
C ASP A 15 -23.47 8.33 8.13
N THR A 16 -24.36 7.34 8.06
CA THR A 16 -25.60 7.26 8.84
C THR A 16 -25.42 6.58 10.19
N ALA A 17 -24.22 6.10 10.55
CA ALA A 17 -23.93 5.74 11.93
C ALA A 17 -23.92 7.04 12.75
N LYS A 18 -25.11 7.45 13.21
CA LYS A 18 -25.26 8.50 14.22
C LYS A 18 -24.30 8.17 15.36
N ASP A 19 -23.66 9.20 15.91
CA ASP A 19 -22.81 9.16 17.11
C ASP A 19 -23.62 8.73 18.36
N ASP A 20 -24.21 7.54 18.34
CA ASP A 20 -24.87 6.95 19.48
C ASP A 20 -23.77 6.44 20.42
N ALA A 21 -23.32 7.31 21.30
CA ALA A 21 -22.41 6.94 22.37
C ALA A 21 -23.08 5.88 23.26
N PHE A 22 -22.45 4.72 23.41
CA PHE A 22 -22.92 3.68 24.32
C PHE A 22 -22.65 4.08 25.77
N SER A 23 -23.52 4.91 26.34
CA SER A 23 -23.39 5.52 27.67
C SER A 23 -23.30 4.49 28.81
N ARG A 24 -23.83 3.28 28.60
CA ARG A 24 -23.79 2.18 29.57
C ARG A 24 -22.50 1.37 29.54
N PHE A 25 -21.54 1.72 28.67
CA PHE A 25 -20.23 1.04 28.64
C PHE A 25 -19.58 0.92 30.02
N PRO A 26 -19.55 1.97 30.88
CA PRO A 26 -18.91 1.89 32.19
C PRO A 26 -19.66 0.97 33.19
N GLU A 27 -20.93 0.66 32.95
CA GLU A 27 -21.72 -0.25 33.79
C GLU A 27 -21.40 -1.72 33.55
N LEU A 28 -20.71 -2.03 32.45
CA LEU A 28 -20.32 -3.40 32.14
C LEU A 28 -19.28 -3.93 33.15
N PRO A 29 -19.33 -5.23 33.50
CA PRO A 29 -18.27 -5.87 34.27
C PRO A 29 -16.89 -5.62 33.64
N LEU A 30 -15.87 -5.49 34.48
CA LEU A 30 -14.51 -5.18 34.05
C LEU A 30 -14.04 -6.14 32.95
N GLU A 31 -14.30 -7.43 33.12
CA GLU A 31 -13.91 -8.48 32.18
C GLU A 31 -14.48 -8.23 30.78
N ILE A 32 -15.75 -7.81 30.71
CA ILE A 32 -16.42 -7.52 29.44
C ILE A 32 -15.84 -6.27 28.80
N ARG A 33 -15.57 -5.21 29.58
CA ARG A 33 -14.94 -3.98 29.07
C ARG A 33 -13.55 -4.26 28.50
N LEU A 34 -12.74 -5.06 29.22
CA LEU A 34 -11.42 -5.49 28.77
C LEU A 34 -11.49 -6.35 27.49
N MET A 35 -12.48 -7.23 27.36
CA MET A 35 -12.70 -8.01 26.14
C MET A 35 -13.05 -7.11 24.96
N ILE A 36 -13.93 -6.12 25.15
CA ILE A 36 -14.28 -5.15 24.10
C ILE A 36 -13.04 -4.39 23.64
N TRP A 37 -12.22 -3.86 24.56
CA TRP A 37 -10.98 -3.18 24.19
C TRP A 37 -10.00 -4.08 23.45
N LYS A 38 -9.85 -5.34 23.88
CA LYS A 38 -9.00 -6.32 23.21
C LYS A 38 -9.46 -6.58 21.78
N LEU A 39 -10.77 -6.71 21.55
CA LEU A 39 -11.31 -6.89 20.21
C LEU A 39 -10.98 -5.69 19.31
N LEU A 40 -11.11 -4.46 19.84
CA LEU A 40 -10.88 -3.23 19.08
C LEU A 40 -9.39 -2.93 18.78
N VAL A 41 -8.44 -3.50 19.52
CA VAL A 41 -7.00 -3.42 19.15
C VAL A 41 -6.56 -4.57 18.26
N ASN A 42 -7.27 -5.69 18.26
CA ASN A 42 -6.91 -6.92 17.55
C ASN A 42 -7.31 -6.88 16.06
N HIS A 43 -6.86 -5.85 15.37
CA HIS A 43 -6.99 -5.69 13.92
C HIS A 43 -5.60 -5.59 13.28
N HIS A 44 -5.49 -6.09 12.06
CA HIS A 44 -4.32 -5.86 11.24
C HIS A 44 -4.36 -4.44 10.68
N ARG A 45 -3.19 -3.83 10.52
CA ARG A 45 -3.05 -2.52 9.87
C ARG A 45 -2.01 -2.56 8.78
N LEU A 46 -2.32 -2.09 7.58
CA LEU A 46 -1.32 -1.76 6.57
C LEU A 46 -0.99 -0.28 6.69
N ILE A 47 0.27 0.03 7.01
CA ILE A 47 0.74 1.38 7.32
C ILE A 47 1.81 1.78 6.31
N ASP A 48 1.52 2.84 5.54
CA ASP A 48 2.45 3.42 4.58
C ASP A 48 3.41 4.39 5.28
N LEU A 49 4.69 4.02 5.30
CA LEU A 49 5.78 4.78 5.87
C LEU A 49 6.72 5.22 4.75
N THR A 50 7.16 6.47 4.81
CA THR A 50 8.27 6.98 4.01
C THR A 50 9.42 7.37 4.93
N VAL A 51 10.57 6.77 4.72
CA VAL A 51 11.80 7.07 5.46
C VAL A 51 12.70 7.95 4.60
N GLY A 52 13.07 9.13 5.09
CA GLY A 52 13.92 10.08 4.34
C GLY A 52 15.12 10.57 5.15
N CYS A 53 16.13 11.08 4.45
CA CYS A 53 17.25 11.79 5.09
C CYS A 53 16.79 13.14 5.63
N SER A 54 17.25 13.54 6.83
CA SER A 54 17.00 14.91 7.30
C SER A 54 17.61 15.94 6.34
N LEU A 55 16.81 16.96 5.95
CA LEU A 55 17.16 17.97 4.94
C LEU A 55 18.44 18.76 5.27
N ASP A 56 18.83 18.85 6.54
CA ASP A 56 20.08 19.50 6.96
C ASP A 56 21.34 18.84 6.38
N ASN A 57 21.23 17.59 5.89
CA ASN A 57 22.35 16.86 5.28
C ASN A 57 22.40 16.93 3.75
N HIS A 58 21.38 17.46 3.06
CA HIS A 58 21.47 17.61 1.59
C HIS A 58 22.47 18.69 1.17
N ALA A 59 22.71 19.71 2.00
CA ALA A 59 23.77 20.68 1.79
C ALA A 59 25.18 20.10 2.07
N ALA A 60 25.29 19.09 2.92
CA ALA A 60 26.57 18.47 3.29
C ALA A 60 26.95 17.28 2.38
N ASN A 61 25.99 16.51 1.89
CA ASN A 61 26.24 15.29 1.10
C ASN A 61 26.32 15.51 -0.42
N HIS A 62 26.11 16.74 -0.91
CA HIS A 62 26.46 17.11 -2.29
C HIS A 62 27.89 17.65 -2.44
N VAL A 63 28.69 17.66 -1.37
CA VAL A 63 30.14 17.62 -1.55
C VAL A 63 30.49 16.23 -2.03
N TYR A 64 30.54 16.08 -3.35
CA TYR A 64 31.18 14.99 -4.06
C TYR A 64 32.36 14.46 -3.23
N ALA A 65 32.16 13.28 -2.63
CA ALA A 65 33.26 12.42 -2.28
C ALA A 65 34.11 12.29 -3.54
N GLY A 66 35.33 12.79 -3.50
CA GLY A 66 36.29 12.62 -4.58
C GLY A 66 36.45 11.13 -4.92
N PRO A 67 36.89 10.81 -6.13
CA PRO A 67 37.10 9.43 -6.55
C PRO A 67 38.17 8.79 -5.64
N GLY A 68 37.76 8.00 -4.64
CA GLY A 68 38.70 7.27 -3.80
C GLY A 68 38.27 6.88 -2.38
N THR A 69 37.17 7.38 -1.81
CA THR A 69 36.76 7.01 -0.44
C THR A 69 35.39 6.35 -0.40
N PRO A 70 35.31 5.02 -0.17
CA PRO A 70 34.05 4.34 0.11
C PRO A 70 33.68 4.56 1.58
N GLN A 71 33.25 5.77 1.94
CA GLN A 71 32.48 5.93 3.17
C GLN A 71 31.02 5.67 2.82
N GLY A 72 30.66 4.40 2.80
CA GLY A 72 29.27 3.99 2.77
C GLY A 72 28.52 4.57 3.97
N PRO A 73 27.20 4.80 3.85
CA PRO A 73 26.40 5.36 4.92
C PRO A 73 26.55 4.54 6.20
N THR A 74 26.90 5.21 7.30
CA THR A 74 27.06 4.58 8.62
C THR A 74 25.70 4.45 9.30
N ALA A 75 25.60 3.50 10.25
CA ALA A 75 24.40 3.15 11.01
C ALA A 75 23.80 4.29 11.87
N ALA A 76 24.36 5.50 11.80
CA ALA A 76 23.94 6.68 12.54
C ALA A 76 23.36 7.78 11.64
N THR A 77 22.98 7.45 10.39
CA THR A 77 22.41 8.44 9.47
C THR A 77 21.08 8.95 10.02
N PRO A 78 20.96 10.26 10.36
CA PRO A 78 19.72 10.81 10.89
C PRO A 78 18.66 10.78 9.81
N TYR A 79 17.51 10.20 10.14
CA TYR A 79 16.40 10.04 9.22
C TYR A 79 15.11 10.60 9.83
N PHE A 80 14.15 10.91 8.98
CA PHE A 80 12.78 11.23 9.38
C PHE A 80 11.83 10.15 8.89
N ILE A 81 10.70 10.03 9.57
CA ILE A 81 9.59 9.16 9.17
C ILE A 81 8.43 10.08 8.80
N ASP A 82 7.94 9.94 7.59
CA ASP A 82 6.67 10.50 7.14
C ASP A 82 5.67 9.36 7.01
N ILE A 83 4.50 9.50 7.62
CA ILE A 83 3.49 8.44 7.65
C ILE A 83 2.29 8.95 6.88
N GLN A 84 1.87 8.19 5.86
CA GLN A 84 0.71 8.56 5.07
C GLN A 84 -0.58 8.13 5.76
N GLY A 85 -1.60 8.99 5.65
CA GLY A 85 -2.91 8.76 6.24
C GLY A 85 -3.00 9.20 7.71
N TRP A 86 -4.07 9.92 8.04
CA TRP A 86 -4.38 10.37 9.40
C TRP A 86 -5.81 9.94 9.77
N PRO A 87 -6.05 9.50 11.03
CA PRO A 87 -5.10 9.33 12.13
C PRO A 87 -4.31 8.01 12.10
N ILE A 88 -3.03 8.07 12.48
CA ILE A 88 -2.10 6.91 12.47
C ILE A 88 -2.29 6.02 13.70
N ASN A 89 -2.56 6.64 14.84
CA ASN A 89 -2.67 5.97 16.12
C ASN A 89 -4.11 5.58 16.38
N ASN A 90 -4.32 4.34 16.83
CA ASN A 90 -5.65 3.83 17.15
C ASN A 90 -6.32 4.72 18.23
N PRO A 91 -7.57 5.19 18.03
CA PRO A 91 -8.29 6.04 18.98
C PRO A 91 -8.37 5.50 20.42
N ILE A 92 -8.26 4.18 20.60
CA ILE A 92 -8.28 3.49 21.90
C ILE A 92 -7.14 3.97 22.83
N LEU A 93 -6.03 4.44 22.27
CA LEU A 93 -4.92 5.03 23.04
C LEU A 93 -5.33 6.28 23.84
N TYR A 94 -6.44 6.91 23.47
CA TYR A 94 -6.89 8.19 24.00
C TYR A 94 -8.28 8.15 24.65
N ALA A 95 -8.98 7.00 24.62
CA ALA A 95 -10.35 6.92 25.12
C ALA A 95 -10.43 7.01 26.66
N ASN A 96 -9.69 6.18 27.40
CA ASN A 96 -9.56 6.26 28.86
C ASN A 96 -8.28 5.55 29.33
N ARG A 97 -8.04 5.51 30.65
CA ARG A 97 -6.85 4.88 31.23
C ARG A 97 -6.79 3.37 30.98
N GLU A 98 -7.92 2.68 31.10
CA GLU A 98 -8.00 1.22 30.91
C GLU A 98 -7.70 0.84 29.45
N SER A 99 -8.35 1.52 28.51
CA SER A 99 -8.15 1.32 27.08
C SER A 99 -6.71 1.63 26.68
N ARG A 100 -6.14 2.71 27.21
CA ARG A 100 -4.75 3.12 26.96
C ARG A 100 -3.76 2.08 27.46
N THR A 101 -3.94 1.51 28.66
CA THR A 101 -3.07 0.46 29.18
C THR A 101 -3.06 -0.75 28.26
N LEU A 102 -4.24 -1.23 27.84
CA LEU A 102 -4.34 -2.36 26.90
C LEU A 102 -3.71 -2.06 25.54
N ALA A 103 -3.96 -0.86 25.01
CA ALA A 103 -3.41 -0.46 23.71
C ALA A 103 -1.88 -0.33 23.74
N LEU A 104 -1.29 0.18 24.83
CA LEU A 104 0.17 0.27 24.97
C LEU A 104 0.83 -1.10 25.13
N ASP A 105 0.15 -2.06 25.77
CA ASP A 105 0.61 -3.46 25.83
C ASP A 105 0.56 -4.14 24.45
N PHE A 106 -0.47 -3.84 23.66
CA PHE A 106 -0.64 -4.41 22.33
C PHE A 106 0.31 -3.77 21.29
N TYR A 107 0.31 -2.44 21.20
CA TYR A 107 1.21 -1.65 20.35
C TYR A 107 2.53 -1.36 21.08
N ARG A 108 3.23 -2.44 21.41
CA ARG A 108 4.39 -2.37 22.31
C ARG A 108 5.58 -1.57 21.78
N VAL A 109 5.69 -1.43 20.45
CA VAL A 109 6.80 -0.68 19.85
C VAL A 109 6.40 0.78 19.76
N GLN A 110 7.24 1.65 20.34
CA GLN A 110 6.99 3.08 20.44
C GLN A 110 8.14 3.82 19.77
N LEU A 111 7.94 4.22 18.52
CA LEU A 111 8.95 4.93 17.74
C LEU A 111 8.73 6.44 17.78
N PRO A 112 9.67 7.22 18.34
CA PRO A 112 9.59 8.65 18.24
C PRO A 112 9.82 9.10 16.79
N PHE A 113 9.03 10.04 16.29
CA PHE A 113 9.27 10.61 14.96
C PHE A 113 8.85 12.08 14.88
N TYR A 114 9.35 12.75 13.85
CA TYR A 114 9.02 14.12 13.51
C TYR A 114 8.20 14.11 12.22
N PRO A 115 6.91 14.51 12.27
CA PRO A 115 6.11 14.57 11.06
C PRO A 115 6.69 15.61 10.09
N LYS A 116 6.62 15.31 8.79
CA LYS A 116 7.06 16.22 7.75
C LYS A 116 6.21 17.50 7.77
N LEU A 117 6.85 18.67 7.74
CA LEU A 117 6.17 19.97 7.64
C LEU A 117 5.30 20.02 6.38
N ALA A 118 3.99 20.20 6.56
CA ALA A 118 3.08 20.47 5.46
C ALA A 118 3.23 21.95 5.04
N LYS A 119 4.18 22.22 4.13
CA LYS A 119 4.46 23.54 3.53
C LYS A 119 4.90 24.63 4.53
N GLU A 120 5.75 25.54 4.04
CA GLU A 120 6.52 26.55 4.80
C GLU A 120 5.73 27.61 5.59
N ASP A 121 4.39 27.59 5.59
CA ASP A 121 3.58 28.70 6.13
C ASP A 121 2.94 28.43 7.50
N SER A 122 3.19 27.29 8.14
CA SER A 122 2.72 27.04 9.52
C SER A 122 3.88 26.96 10.51
N PRO A 123 4.01 27.91 11.45
CA PRO A 123 5.01 27.86 12.53
C PRO A 123 4.64 26.86 13.64
N ASP A 124 3.71 25.94 13.37
CA ASP A 124 3.27 24.93 14.33
C ASP A 124 4.35 23.84 14.46
N ILE A 125 5.30 24.17 15.34
CA ILE A 125 6.12 23.34 16.21
C ILE A 125 6.16 21.87 15.81
N GLN A 126 7.37 21.44 15.43
CA GLN A 126 7.86 20.05 15.32
C GLN A 126 7.66 19.26 16.63
N ALA A 127 6.41 19.06 17.06
CA ALA A 127 6.11 18.28 18.23
C ALA A 127 6.47 16.83 17.90
N LYS A 128 7.52 16.33 18.56
CA LYS A 128 7.90 14.93 18.55
C LYS A 128 6.65 14.07 18.79
N ARG A 129 6.28 13.26 17.81
CA ARG A 129 5.16 12.30 17.91
C ARG A 129 5.71 10.91 18.21
N VAL A 130 4.81 10.04 18.64
CA VAL A 130 5.12 8.62 18.87
C VAL A 130 4.25 7.80 17.93
N PHE A 131 4.91 6.98 17.12
CA PHE A 131 4.31 5.96 16.29
C PHE A 131 4.22 4.67 17.09
N TYR A 132 2.99 4.20 17.32
CA TYR A 132 2.69 2.98 18.05
C TYR A 132 2.37 1.86 17.05
N PHE A 133 3.09 0.75 17.12
CA PHE A 133 2.77 -0.41 16.30
C PHE A 133 3.04 -1.76 17.01
N SER A 134 2.36 -2.78 16.52
CA SER A 134 2.43 -4.17 16.97
C SER A 134 3.12 -5.00 15.88
N PRO A 135 4.36 -5.46 16.08
CA PRO A 135 5.08 -6.23 15.07
C PRO A 135 4.31 -7.44 14.53
N GLU A 136 3.51 -8.11 15.37
CA GLU A 136 2.76 -9.30 14.99
C GLU A 136 1.53 -9.03 14.13
N HIS A 137 0.94 -7.83 14.19
CA HIS A 137 -0.34 -7.52 13.54
C HIS A 137 -0.22 -6.45 12.46
N ASP A 138 0.65 -5.47 12.67
CA ASP A 138 0.84 -4.37 11.73
C ASP A 138 1.81 -4.78 10.63
N ILE A 139 1.45 -4.42 9.40
CA ILE A 139 2.24 -4.58 8.18
C ILE A 139 2.76 -3.19 7.82
N LEU A 140 4.07 -3.04 7.83
CA LEU A 140 4.70 -1.77 7.46
C LEU A 140 5.09 -1.80 5.99
N HIS A 141 4.47 -0.94 5.18
CA HIS A 141 4.94 -0.64 3.84
C HIS A 141 5.96 0.49 3.94
N ILE A 142 7.22 0.18 3.65
CA ILE A 142 8.32 1.12 3.86
C ILE A 142 8.86 1.54 2.49
N SER A 143 8.61 2.79 2.15
CA SER A 143 9.22 3.49 1.03
C SER A 143 10.35 4.38 1.55
N THR A 144 11.31 4.72 0.70
CA THR A 144 12.37 5.66 1.06
C THR A 144 12.52 6.76 0.02
N TYR A 145 12.88 7.96 0.46
CA TYR A 145 13.12 9.09 -0.44
C TYR A 145 14.52 9.04 -1.04
N GLY A 146 14.62 9.17 -2.37
CA GLY A 146 15.88 9.34 -3.10
C GLY A 146 16.75 8.08 -3.18
N ASP A 147 17.99 8.26 -3.66
CA ASP A 147 18.92 7.19 -4.05
C ASP A 147 19.65 6.50 -2.88
N SER A 148 19.06 6.48 -1.67
CA SER A 148 19.68 5.92 -0.46
C SER A 148 18.71 5.01 0.31
N HIS A 149 18.14 4.06 -0.41
CA HIS A 149 17.10 3.15 0.04
C HIS A 149 17.55 2.22 1.18
N SER A 150 18.73 1.63 1.04
CA SER A 150 19.22 0.52 1.87
C SER A 150 19.70 0.98 3.25
N ALA A 151 20.37 2.12 3.32
CA ALA A 151 20.97 2.61 4.56
C ALA A 151 19.94 3.22 5.52
N LEU A 152 19.01 4.01 4.99
CA LEU A 152 17.88 4.55 5.76
C LEU A 152 17.00 3.43 6.29
N PHE A 153 16.71 2.44 5.45
CA PHE A 153 15.95 1.27 5.86
C PHE A 153 16.65 0.48 6.98
N PHE A 154 17.96 0.28 6.87
CA PHE A 154 18.74 -0.38 7.93
C PHE A 154 18.71 0.38 9.25
N SER A 155 18.94 1.70 9.22
CA SER A 155 18.83 2.56 10.41
C SER A 155 17.46 2.44 11.06
N PHE A 156 16.40 2.45 10.24
CA PHE A 156 15.02 2.25 10.71
C PHE A 156 14.82 0.88 11.38
N LEU A 157 15.28 -0.22 10.77
CA LEU A 157 15.15 -1.55 11.36
C LEU A 157 15.89 -1.70 12.69
N ASN A 158 17.07 -1.08 12.81
CA ASN A 158 17.80 -1.07 14.08
C ASN A 158 17.05 -0.32 15.16
N GLU A 159 16.46 0.83 14.84
CA GLU A 159 15.67 1.59 15.81
C GLU A 159 14.41 0.83 16.22
N VAL A 160 13.70 0.22 15.27
CA VAL A 160 12.59 -0.71 15.54
C VAL A 160 12.99 -1.78 16.53
N GLN A 161 14.15 -2.41 16.34
CA GLN A 161 14.60 -3.47 17.25
C GLN A 161 14.99 -2.95 18.64
N GLN A 162 15.61 -1.77 18.72
CA GLN A 162 15.97 -1.14 20.00
C GLN A 162 14.74 -0.72 20.81
N HIS A 163 13.69 -0.28 20.12
CA HIS A 163 12.42 0.15 20.70
C HIS A 163 11.42 -0.99 20.90
N ASP A 164 11.71 -2.21 20.44
CA ASP A 164 10.91 -3.39 20.70
C ASP A 164 11.36 -4.07 22.00
N PRO A 165 10.54 -4.05 23.08
CA PRO A 165 10.88 -4.72 24.34
C PRO A 165 11.16 -6.22 24.18
N LYS A 166 10.57 -6.86 23.15
CA LYS A 166 10.81 -8.29 22.84
C LYS A 166 11.95 -8.52 21.85
N ARG A 167 12.54 -7.46 21.30
CA ARG A 167 13.62 -7.48 20.30
C ARG A 167 13.34 -8.38 19.09
N LEU A 168 12.07 -8.54 18.73
CA LEU A 168 11.65 -9.30 17.55
C LEU A 168 11.88 -8.48 16.28
N GLY A 169 11.69 -7.16 16.36
CA GLY A 169 11.87 -6.25 15.24
C GLY A 169 10.67 -6.26 14.29
N LEU A 170 10.92 -6.11 12.99
CA LEU A 170 9.88 -6.17 11.96
C LEU A 170 9.49 -7.62 11.64
N LEU A 171 8.20 -7.95 11.73
CA LEU A 171 7.70 -9.31 11.39
C LEU A 171 6.82 -9.36 10.16
N ASN A 172 6.06 -8.31 9.86
CA ASN A 172 5.24 -8.23 8.65
C ASN A 172 5.65 -7.01 7.84
N TRP A 173 6.06 -7.24 6.59
CA TRP A 173 6.65 -6.21 5.74
C TRP A 173 5.92 -6.14 4.41
N ALA A 174 5.65 -4.94 3.93
CA ALA A 174 5.18 -4.71 2.58
C ALA A 174 6.24 -3.94 1.77
N ALA A 175 6.44 -4.36 0.52
CA ALA A 175 7.48 -3.83 -0.36
C ALA A 175 6.94 -3.65 -1.77
N ASP A 176 7.25 -2.51 -2.38
CA ASP A 176 6.94 -2.23 -3.78
C ASP A 176 8.16 -2.47 -4.70
N GLU A 177 7.94 -2.38 -6.02
CA GLU A 177 9.00 -2.57 -7.02
C GLU A 177 10.15 -1.57 -6.87
N CYS A 178 9.84 -0.31 -6.57
CA CYS A 178 10.84 0.73 -6.41
C CYS A 178 11.79 0.40 -5.26
N PHE A 179 11.25 -0.02 -4.12
CA PHE A 179 12.02 -0.39 -2.95
C PHE A 179 12.91 -1.60 -3.23
N VAL A 180 12.32 -2.71 -3.71
CA VAL A 180 13.07 -3.96 -3.92
C VAL A 180 14.17 -3.74 -4.97
N ARG A 181 13.87 -3.02 -6.06
CA ARG A 181 14.86 -2.65 -7.06
C ARG A 181 15.98 -1.79 -6.48
N GLY A 182 15.66 -0.70 -5.80
CA GLY A 182 16.65 0.20 -5.19
C GLY A 182 17.57 -0.55 -4.23
N PHE A 183 16.98 -1.42 -3.40
CA PHE A 183 17.73 -2.27 -2.49
C PHE A 183 18.72 -3.20 -3.21
N CYS A 184 18.30 -3.84 -4.31
CA CYS A 184 19.18 -4.73 -5.07
C CYS A 184 20.43 -4.01 -5.61
N HIS A 185 20.31 -2.74 -5.99
CA HIS A 185 21.42 -1.95 -6.50
C HIS A 185 22.37 -1.50 -5.39
N GLU A 186 21.83 -1.13 -4.23
CA GLU A 186 22.62 -0.56 -3.14
C GLU A 186 23.21 -1.59 -2.18
N ARG A 187 22.67 -2.81 -2.14
CA ARG A 187 23.12 -3.85 -1.21
C ARG A 187 24.63 -4.02 -1.26
N ASP A 188 25.23 -4.03 -2.45
CA ASP A 188 26.67 -4.27 -2.60
C ASP A 188 27.52 -3.14 -2.00
N LEU A 189 26.95 -1.95 -1.82
CA LEU A 189 27.55 -0.80 -1.15
C LEU A 189 27.56 -0.94 0.38
N LEU A 190 26.76 -1.85 0.94
CA LEU A 190 26.75 -2.10 2.38
C LEU A 190 27.99 -2.89 2.81
N GLY A 191 28.60 -2.47 3.93
CA GLY A 191 29.68 -3.24 4.57
C GLY A 191 29.18 -4.59 5.08
N THR A 192 30.06 -5.60 5.16
CA THR A 192 29.72 -6.98 5.55
C THR A 192 28.94 -7.07 6.86
N SER A 193 29.37 -6.36 7.90
CA SER A 193 28.69 -6.33 9.21
C SER A 193 27.25 -5.81 9.12
N VAL A 194 27.02 -4.80 8.28
CA VAL A 194 25.67 -4.24 8.05
C VAL A 194 24.80 -5.24 7.30
N LYS A 195 25.36 -5.92 6.29
CA LYS A 195 24.67 -7.00 5.57
C LYS A 195 24.25 -8.13 6.50
N ASP A 196 25.14 -8.59 7.38
CA ASP A 196 24.86 -9.70 8.29
C ASP A 196 23.76 -9.36 9.29
N ALA A 197 23.82 -8.17 9.90
CA ALA A 197 22.77 -7.68 10.80
C ALA A 197 21.43 -7.56 10.06
N PHE A 198 21.46 -7.06 8.83
CA PHE A 198 20.28 -6.92 7.99
C PHE A 198 19.65 -8.26 7.60
N ILE A 199 20.45 -9.25 7.19
CA ILE A 199 20.01 -10.63 6.96
C ILE A 199 19.39 -11.19 8.25
N GLY A 200 20.00 -10.90 9.39
CA GLY A 200 19.46 -11.25 10.71
C GLY A 200 18.07 -10.65 10.98
N HIS A 201 17.78 -9.44 10.51
CA HIS A 201 16.45 -8.85 10.60
C HIS A 201 15.46 -9.48 9.62
N LEU A 202 15.82 -9.58 8.34
CA LEU A 202 14.94 -10.11 7.30
C LEU A 202 14.60 -11.60 7.49
N SER A 203 15.50 -12.38 8.09
CA SER A 203 15.25 -13.79 8.41
C SER A 203 14.16 -14.00 9.46
N ARG A 204 13.81 -12.97 10.24
CA ARG A 204 12.72 -13.01 11.23
C ARG A 204 11.36 -12.60 10.68
N ILE A 205 11.32 -12.04 9.47
CA ILE A 205 10.07 -11.65 8.82
C ILE A 205 9.23 -12.91 8.61
N ARG A 206 8.00 -12.84 9.11
CA ARG A 206 6.98 -13.89 9.01
C ARG A 206 6.18 -13.76 7.73
N GLU A 207 5.86 -12.54 7.33
CA GLU A 207 5.07 -12.29 6.13
C GLU A 207 5.60 -11.13 5.31
N VAL A 208 5.63 -11.32 3.99
CA VAL A 208 6.01 -10.31 3.01
C VAL A 208 4.85 -10.09 2.05
N PHE A 209 4.46 -8.83 1.89
CA PHE A 209 3.43 -8.39 0.98
C PHE A 209 4.09 -7.63 -0.18
N LEU A 210 4.20 -8.28 -1.32
CA LEU A 210 4.71 -7.67 -2.54
C LEU A 210 3.58 -6.82 -3.15
N MET A 211 3.73 -5.50 -3.06
CA MET A 211 2.72 -4.55 -3.49
C MET A 211 2.86 -4.26 -4.97
N ILE A 212 1.84 -4.64 -5.73
CA ILE A 212 1.75 -4.31 -7.16
C ILE A 212 0.92 -3.03 -7.28
N ASN A 213 1.57 -1.99 -7.78
CA ASN A 213 0.92 -0.69 -7.89
C ASN A 213 0.04 -0.61 -9.13
N CYS A 214 -1.28 -0.78 -8.96
CA CYS A 214 -2.27 -0.66 -10.04
C CYS A 214 -2.64 0.80 -10.29
N LYS A 215 -1.67 1.63 -10.70
CA LYS A 215 -1.97 2.98 -11.19
C LYS A 215 -2.59 2.88 -12.57
N ARG A 216 -3.86 3.25 -12.70
CA ARG A 216 -4.43 3.62 -14.00
C ARG A 216 -4.23 5.12 -14.21
N SER A 217 -3.13 5.48 -14.84
CA SER A 217 -3.06 6.78 -15.49
C SER A 217 -3.70 6.67 -16.88
N LEU A 218 -4.37 7.75 -17.30
CA LEU A 218 -4.91 7.89 -18.65
C LEU A 218 -3.82 7.59 -19.70
N ASP A 219 -2.58 7.99 -19.43
CA ASP A 219 -1.42 7.73 -20.28
C ASP A 219 -1.06 6.25 -20.33
N SER A 220 -1.15 5.51 -19.22
CA SER A 220 -0.90 4.06 -19.20
C SER A 220 -1.95 3.33 -20.02
N ASP A 221 -3.23 3.67 -19.87
CA ASP A 221 -4.33 3.08 -20.65
C ASP A 221 -4.23 3.46 -22.14
N LEU A 222 -3.87 4.70 -22.47
CA LEU A 222 -3.63 5.15 -23.85
C LEU A 222 -2.42 4.44 -24.48
N MET A 223 -1.33 4.28 -23.73
CA MET A 223 -0.15 3.56 -24.21
C MET A 223 -0.45 2.07 -24.41
N ALA A 224 -1.18 1.43 -23.50
CA ALA A 224 -1.66 0.06 -23.69
C ALA A 224 -2.50 -0.07 -24.97
N MET A 225 -3.37 0.91 -25.27
CA MET A 225 -4.10 0.94 -26.53
C MET A 225 -3.23 1.15 -27.77
N LEU A 226 -2.22 2.01 -27.69
CA LEU A 226 -1.30 2.27 -28.79
C LEU A 226 -0.38 1.08 -29.07
N GLU A 227 -0.05 0.27 -28.05
CA GLU A 227 0.77 -0.94 -28.18
C GLU A 227 -0.04 -2.13 -28.75
N ARG A 228 -1.38 -2.13 -28.60
CA ARG A 228 -2.29 -3.18 -29.11
C ARG A 228 -2.40 -3.20 -30.64
N ARG A 229 -1.91 -4.26 -31.29
CA ARG A 229 -2.38 -4.66 -32.63
C ARG A 229 -3.65 -5.49 -32.43
N ASP A 230 -4.76 -5.05 -33.03
CA ASP A 230 -6.05 -5.71 -33.39
C ASP A 230 -6.67 -6.87 -32.57
N GLU A 231 -6.04 -7.38 -31.51
CA GLU A 231 -6.36 -8.67 -30.88
C GLU A 231 -7.12 -8.53 -29.54
N PHE A 232 -7.10 -7.36 -28.88
CA PHE A 232 -7.70 -7.21 -27.54
C PHE A 232 -8.37 -5.85 -27.33
N ALA A 233 -9.62 -5.87 -26.86
CA ALA A 233 -10.34 -4.68 -26.43
C ALA A 233 -9.93 -4.20 -25.02
N VAL A 234 -10.05 -2.90 -24.77
CA VAL A 234 -9.77 -2.32 -23.44
C VAL A 234 -11.06 -2.32 -22.66
N GLU A 235 -11.01 -2.77 -21.41
CA GLU A 235 -12.16 -2.76 -20.51
C GLU A 235 -11.83 -2.04 -19.18
N LEU A 236 -12.89 -1.51 -18.55
CA LEU A 236 -12.81 -0.95 -17.23
C LEU A 236 -12.93 -2.08 -16.20
N ASN A 237 -11.86 -2.39 -15.47
CA ASN A 237 -11.94 -3.32 -14.34
C ASN A 237 -12.76 -2.67 -13.21
N CYS A 238 -13.94 -3.24 -12.95
CA CYS A 238 -14.90 -2.68 -11.99
C CYS A 238 -14.78 -3.34 -10.60
N SER A 239 -14.24 -4.55 -10.54
CA SER A 239 -14.12 -5.34 -9.31
C SER A 239 -12.89 -5.01 -8.46
N MET A 240 -11.84 -4.43 -9.05
CA MET A 240 -10.58 -4.16 -8.36
C MET A 240 -10.82 -3.32 -7.09
N PRO A 241 -10.36 -3.79 -5.91
CA PRO A 241 -10.51 -3.05 -4.67
C PRO A 241 -9.73 -1.72 -4.69
N ILE A 242 -10.16 -0.78 -3.87
CA ILE A 242 -9.60 0.56 -3.72
C ILE A 242 -8.88 0.61 -2.38
N ARG A 243 -7.58 0.86 -2.39
CA ARG A 243 -6.81 0.91 -1.16
C ARG A 243 -7.01 2.26 -0.46
N PRO A 244 -7.42 2.28 0.82
CA PRO A 244 -7.41 3.50 1.60
C PRO A 244 -6.00 3.83 2.10
N SER A 245 -5.79 5.07 2.53
CA SER A 245 -4.48 5.53 3.02
C SER A 245 -4.06 4.86 4.33
N VAL A 246 -5.01 4.52 5.20
CA VAL A 246 -4.78 3.61 6.33
C VAL A 246 -5.77 2.47 6.22
N THR A 247 -5.27 1.24 6.22
CA THR A 247 -6.14 0.06 6.13
C THR A 247 -6.16 -0.68 7.45
N TYR A 248 -7.27 -0.59 8.19
CA TYR A 248 -7.59 -1.49 9.29
C TYR A 248 -8.38 -2.66 8.73
N PHE A 249 -8.02 -3.90 9.08
CA PHE A 249 -8.72 -5.06 8.56
C PHE A 249 -8.61 -6.28 9.48
N GLN A 250 -9.52 -7.23 9.27
CA GLN A 250 -9.51 -8.54 9.91
C GLN A 250 -9.17 -9.62 8.88
N GLU A 251 -9.31 -10.89 9.28
CA GLU A 251 -9.02 -12.05 8.44
C GLU A 251 -9.58 -11.91 7.02
N SER A 252 -8.72 -12.22 6.06
CA SER A 252 -9.02 -12.25 4.64
C SER A 252 -9.92 -13.45 4.32
N LYS A 253 -10.82 -13.30 3.35
CA LYS A 253 -11.69 -14.38 2.85
C LYS A 253 -11.65 -14.44 1.34
N PRO A 254 -11.83 -15.61 0.71
CA PRO A 254 -11.97 -15.69 -0.75
C PRO A 254 -13.02 -14.70 -1.26
N ASP A 255 -12.69 -13.96 -2.32
CA ASP A 255 -13.58 -12.93 -2.87
C ASP A 255 -14.86 -13.51 -3.52
N SER A 256 -15.95 -13.56 -2.77
CA SER A 256 -17.22 -14.10 -3.27
C SER A 256 -17.88 -13.36 -4.44
N ARG A 257 -17.34 -12.21 -4.89
CA ARG A 257 -17.89 -11.44 -6.02
C ARG A 257 -17.60 -12.14 -7.36
N ALA A 258 -18.43 -11.86 -8.38
CA ALA A 258 -18.27 -12.42 -9.73
C ALA A 258 -17.12 -11.76 -10.53
N ILE A 259 -15.88 -11.88 -10.03
CA ILE A 259 -14.70 -11.14 -10.53
C ILE A 259 -13.95 -11.85 -11.65
N GLY A 260 -14.32 -13.08 -12.00
CA GLY A 260 -13.61 -13.91 -12.99
C GLY A 260 -13.30 -13.19 -14.31
N PRO A 261 -14.25 -12.50 -14.95
CA PRO A 261 -13.99 -11.74 -16.18
C PRO A 261 -12.94 -10.64 -16.00
N ASP A 262 -12.96 -9.94 -14.87
CA ASP A 262 -12.01 -8.87 -14.56
C ASP A 262 -10.60 -9.41 -14.25
N LEU A 263 -10.50 -10.62 -13.70
CA LEU A 263 -9.22 -11.30 -13.42
C LEU A 263 -8.52 -11.80 -14.69
N GLN A 264 -9.25 -12.10 -15.76
CA GLN A 264 -8.67 -12.51 -17.04
C GLN A 264 -7.87 -11.38 -17.72
N ARG A 265 -8.13 -10.12 -17.31
CA ARG A 265 -7.65 -8.92 -18.01
C ARG A 265 -7.17 -7.85 -17.05
N LEU A 266 -6.32 -8.23 -16.10
CA LEU A 266 -5.70 -7.26 -15.19
C LEU A 266 -4.70 -6.40 -15.96
N ILE A 267 -4.94 -5.09 -16.01
CA ILE A 267 -4.03 -4.11 -16.59
C ILE A 267 -3.18 -3.52 -15.48
N LEU A 268 -1.87 -3.77 -15.53
CA LEU A 268 -0.91 -3.34 -14.51
C LEU A 268 0.07 -2.32 -15.12
N ASN A 269 0.68 -1.46 -14.29
CA ASN A 269 1.50 -0.35 -14.78
C ASN A 269 2.88 -0.81 -15.34
N ARG A 270 3.63 0.13 -15.97
CA ARG A 270 4.92 -0.09 -16.66
C ARG A 270 5.99 -0.81 -15.84
N ASN A 271 6.04 -0.59 -14.54
CA ASN A 271 6.97 -1.30 -13.67
C ASN A 271 6.35 -2.66 -13.34
N THR A 272 6.77 -3.66 -14.09
CA THR A 272 6.06 -4.93 -14.18
C THR A 272 6.11 -5.73 -12.86
N PRO A 273 5.04 -6.46 -12.53
CA PRO A 273 5.08 -7.55 -11.53
C PRO A 273 6.24 -8.53 -11.78
N LEU A 274 6.68 -8.67 -13.03
CA LEU A 274 7.84 -9.46 -13.42
C LEU A 274 9.14 -8.93 -12.82
N GLU A 275 9.41 -7.63 -12.93
CA GLU A 275 10.62 -7.03 -12.35
C GLU A 275 10.59 -7.16 -10.83
N LEU A 276 9.44 -6.87 -10.19
CA LEU A 276 9.27 -7.11 -8.75
C LEU A 276 9.56 -8.57 -8.39
N PHE A 277 9.04 -9.54 -9.16
CA PHE A 277 9.30 -10.95 -8.95
C PHE A 277 10.77 -11.32 -9.15
N ARG A 278 11.42 -10.79 -10.20
CA ARG A 278 12.84 -11.04 -10.49
C ARG A 278 13.73 -10.52 -9.38
N TYR A 279 13.54 -9.27 -8.97
CA TYR A 279 14.29 -8.67 -7.87
C TYR A 279 13.99 -9.38 -6.55
N TRP A 280 12.75 -9.77 -6.31
CA TRP A 280 12.39 -10.54 -5.12
C TRP A 280 13.03 -11.94 -5.11
N ALA A 281 12.96 -12.68 -6.22
CA ALA A 281 13.56 -14.00 -6.34
C ALA A 281 15.09 -13.92 -6.19
N TRP A 282 15.72 -12.90 -6.78
CA TRP A 282 17.13 -12.61 -6.54
C TRP A 282 17.40 -12.32 -5.07
N LEU A 283 16.59 -11.49 -4.42
CA LEU A 283 16.72 -11.16 -3.01
C LEU A 283 16.60 -12.40 -2.13
N GLN A 284 15.66 -13.31 -2.40
CA GLN A 284 15.47 -14.57 -1.69
C GLN A 284 16.66 -15.52 -1.80
N GLN A 285 17.34 -15.56 -2.97
CA GLN A 285 18.54 -16.37 -3.13
C GLN A 285 19.70 -15.86 -2.26
N GLN A 286 19.69 -14.58 -1.93
CA GLN A 286 20.78 -13.89 -1.23
C GLN A 286 20.47 -13.73 0.25
N ILE A 287 19.20 -13.61 0.60
CA ILE A 287 18.71 -13.40 1.96
C ILE A 287 17.59 -14.42 2.20
N PRO A 288 17.84 -15.46 3.01
CA PRO A 288 16.83 -16.42 3.35
C PRO A 288 15.75 -15.74 4.20
N CYS A 289 14.67 -15.31 3.55
CA CYS A 289 13.44 -14.92 4.22
C CYS A 289 12.59 -16.18 4.38
N ALA A 290 12.37 -16.61 5.62
CA ALA A 290 11.57 -17.80 5.94
C ALA A 290 10.06 -17.55 5.89
N GLY A 291 9.65 -16.30 5.64
CA GLY A 291 8.26 -15.87 5.72
C GLY A 291 7.39 -16.25 4.53
N ARG A 292 6.07 -16.24 4.76
CA ARG A 292 5.03 -16.37 3.72
C ARG A 292 5.04 -15.13 2.84
N VAL A 293 5.13 -15.31 1.52
CA VAL A 293 5.05 -14.21 0.56
C VAL A 293 3.68 -14.18 -0.09
N ARG A 294 3.07 -12.99 -0.15
CA ARG A 294 1.76 -12.74 -0.77
C ARG A 294 1.84 -11.52 -1.69
N LEU A 295 0.97 -11.48 -2.68
CA LEU A 295 0.86 -10.34 -3.59
C LEU A 295 -0.32 -9.50 -3.17
N LEU A 296 -0.08 -8.22 -2.96
CA LEU A 296 -1.13 -7.26 -2.66
C LEU A 296 -1.46 -6.49 -3.94
N LEU A 297 -2.72 -6.56 -4.35
CA LEU A 297 -3.24 -5.90 -5.54
C LEU A 297 -4.42 -5.01 -5.17
N ALA A 298 -4.28 -3.72 -5.45
CA ALA A 298 -5.36 -2.76 -5.25
C ALA A 298 -5.18 -1.54 -6.14
N ARG A 299 -6.28 -0.84 -6.37
CA ARG A 299 -6.31 0.47 -6.97
C ARG A 299 -5.87 1.50 -5.94
N ASP A 300 -4.73 2.12 -6.20
CA ASP A 300 -4.22 3.24 -5.42
C ASP A 300 -4.76 4.57 -5.96
N ALA A 301 -4.85 5.56 -5.06
CA ALA A 301 -5.00 6.95 -5.48
C ALA A 301 -3.83 7.37 -6.38
N ASP A 302 -4.09 8.32 -7.29
CA ASP A 302 -3.03 8.97 -8.06
C ASP A 302 -2.00 9.58 -7.07
N PRO A 303 -0.68 9.45 -7.27
CA PRO A 303 0.33 10.05 -6.38
C PRO A 303 0.14 11.56 -6.15
N ASN A 304 -0.44 12.25 -7.13
CA ASN A 304 -0.76 13.67 -7.04
C ASN A 304 -2.24 13.93 -6.67
N GLY A 305 -3.02 12.87 -6.53
CA GLY A 305 -4.43 12.89 -6.18
C GLY A 305 -4.65 12.98 -4.67
N ALA A 306 -5.90 13.24 -4.29
CA ALA A 306 -6.29 13.17 -2.89
C ALA A 306 -6.24 11.72 -2.40
N PRO A 307 -5.78 11.48 -1.15
CA PRO A 307 -5.85 10.16 -0.52
C PRO A 307 -7.30 9.67 -0.40
N VAL A 308 -7.45 8.35 -0.27
CA VAL A 308 -8.75 7.73 0.02
C VAL A 308 -8.83 7.49 1.52
N ASP A 309 -9.44 8.44 2.21
CA ASP A 309 -9.55 8.42 3.69
C ASP A 309 -10.96 8.02 4.16
N ASP A 310 -11.96 8.14 3.29
CA ASP A 310 -13.36 7.91 3.65
C ASP A 310 -14.19 7.38 2.46
N ALA A 311 -15.45 7.06 2.72
CA ALA A 311 -16.36 6.53 1.72
C ALA A 311 -16.60 7.51 0.56
N ARG A 312 -16.57 8.82 0.86
CA ARG A 312 -16.80 9.89 -0.11
C ARG A 312 -15.62 10.02 -1.08
N SER A 313 -14.40 10.11 -0.57
CA SER A 313 -13.17 10.16 -1.36
C SER A 313 -13.00 8.90 -2.21
N ALA A 314 -13.36 7.72 -1.69
CA ALA A 314 -13.42 6.49 -2.48
C ALA A 314 -14.45 6.58 -3.62
N GLN A 315 -15.64 7.11 -3.33
CA GLN A 315 -16.70 7.32 -4.33
C GLN A 315 -16.29 8.33 -5.41
N GLU A 316 -15.62 9.42 -5.01
CA GLU A 316 -15.08 10.43 -5.92
C GLU A 316 -14.01 9.82 -6.84
N LEU A 317 -13.14 8.96 -6.31
CA LEU A 317 -12.12 8.25 -7.08
C LEU A 317 -12.74 7.39 -8.19
N VAL A 318 -13.70 6.51 -7.85
CA VAL A 318 -14.37 5.64 -8.84
C VAL A 318 -15.11 6.46 -9.89
N THR A 319 -15.78 7.53 -9.46
CA THR A 319 -16.52 8.42 -10.38
C THR A 319 -15.58 9.14 -11.33
N ASN A 320 -14.44 9.63 -10.83
CA ASN A 320 -13.44 10.31 -11.64
C ASN A 320 -12.75 9.34 -12.62
N GLU A 321 -12.46 8.12 -12.20
CA GLU A 321 -11.93 7.08 -13.08
C GLU A 321 -12.91 6.74 -14.20
N TYR A 322 -14.18 6.52 -13.88
CA TYR A 322 -15.21 6.29 -14.89
C TYR A 322 -15.32 7.46 -15.88
N ARG A 323 -15.23 8.70 -15.39
CA ARG A 323 -15.20 9.89 -16.26
C ARG A 323 -13.97 9.91 -17.17
N LYS A 324 -12.77 9.64 -16.62
CA LYS A 324 -11.51 9.55 -17.39
C LYS A 324 -11.59 8.45 -18.44
N TRP A 325 -12.16 7.29 -18.09
CA TRP A 325 -12.40 6.18 -19.00
C TRP A 325 -13.30 6.57 -20.17
N ARG A 326 -14.45 7.21 -19.89
CA ARG A 326 -15.35 7.72 -20.94
C ARG A 326 -14.70 8.78 -21.82
N GLN A 327 -13.87 9.64 -21.24
CA GLN A 327 -13.09 10.61 -22.01
C GLN A 327 -12.09 9.91 -22.93
N LEU A 328 -11.37 8.90 -22.43
CA LEU A 328 -10.41 8.11 -23.19
C LEU A 328 -11.09 7.33 -24.34
N GLU A 329 -12.28 6.79 -24.09
CA GLU A 329 -13.11 6.17 -25.11
C GLU A 329 -13.38 7.13 -26.28
N PHE A 330 -13.59 8.42 -25.99
CA PHE A 330 -13.86 9.42 -27.03
C PHE A 330 -12.57 9.97 -27.69
N THR A 331 -11.64 10.49 -26.88
CA THR A 331 -10.44 11.18 -27.36
C THR A 331 -9.35 10.21 -27.80
N GLY A 332 -9.13 9.13 -27.05
CA GLY A 332 -8.15 8.08 -27.34
C GLY A 332 -8.49 7.35 -28.63
N ARG A 333 -9.77 7.01 -28.87
CA ARG A 333 -10.20 6.41 -30.16
C ARG A 333 -9.90 7.31 -31.34
N THR A 334 -10.20 8.60 -31.23
CA THR A 334 -9.92 9.57 -32.30
C THR A 334 -8.42 9.66 -32.58
N TYR A 335 -7.60 9.70 -31.53
CA TYR A 335 -6.15 9.72 -31.64
C TYR A 335 -5.59 8.45 -32.29
N ILE A 336 -6.04 7.26 -31.85
CA ILE A 336 -5.58 5.98 -32.37
C ILE A 336 -6.07 5.77 -33.80
N ALA A 337 -7.31 6.15 -34.12
CA ALA A 337 -7.84 6.08 -35.48
C ALA A 337 -6.99 6.87 -36.47
N ARG A 338 -6.53 8.06 -36.07
CA ARG A 338 -5.60 8.88 -36.87
C ARG A 338 -4.23 8.23 -37.06
N ARG A 339 -3.74 7.47 -36.07
CA ARG A 339 -2.41 6.84 -36.10
C ARG A 339 -2.38 5.46 -36.76
N LYS A 340 -3.48 4.70 -36.69
CA LYS A 340 -3.55 3.29 -37.12
C LYS A 340 -4.56 3.01 -38.25
N GLY A 341 -5.22 4.03 -38.79
CA GLY A 341 -6.14 3.88 -39.93
C GLY A 341 -7.55 3.39 -39.56
N GLY A 342 -7.87 3.32 -38.26
CA GLY A 342 -9.21 2.94 -37.77
C GLY A 342 -9.28 2.93 -36.24
N PRO A 343 -10.47 3.16 -35.63
CA PRO A 343 -10.61 3.10 -34.18
C PRO A 343 -10.35 1.67 -33.69
N PRO A 344 -9.73 1.48 -32.51
CA PRO A 344 -9.53 0.14 -31.95
C PRO A 344 -10.90 -0.52 -31.63
N PRO A 345 -11.00 -1.85 -31.73
CA PRO A 345 -12.19 -2.57 -31.29
C PRO A 345 -12.40 -2.39 -29.78
N LEU A 346 -13.61 -1.98 -29.40
CA LEU A 346 -14.10 -2.03 -28.02
C LEU A 346 -15.01 -3.26 -27.93
N GLU A 347 -14.70 -4.21 -27.05
CA GLU A 347 -15.57 -5.35 -26.79
C GLU A 347 -16.82 -4.91 -26.04
N ARG A 348 -16.73 -3.85 -25.21
CA ARG A 348 -17.87 -3.31 -24.44
C ARG A 348 -17.78 -1.78 -24.32
N PRO A 349 -18.43 -1.00 -25.21
CA PRO A 349 -18.49 0.46 -25.09
C PRO A 349 -19.29 0.93 -23.87
N GLU A 350 -20.12 0.05 -23.28
CA GLU A 350 -20.88 0.33 -22.08
C GLU A 350 -20.52 -0.67 -20.98
N VAL A 351 -20.23 -0.16 -19.78
CA VAL A 351 -20.05 -0.98 -18.59
C VAL A 351 -21.42 -1.56 -18.22
N PRO A 352 -21.55 -2.90 -18.09
CA PRO A 352 -22.84 -3.52 -17.76
C PRO A 352 -23.47 -2.92 -16.49
N GLN A 353 -24.80 -2.79 -16.46
CA GLN A 353 -25.49 -2.28 -15.27
C GLN A 353 -25.27 -3.17 -14.05
N ASP A 354 -25.03 -4.46 -14.25
CA ASP A 354 -24.73 -5.50 -13.26
C ASP A 354 -23.22 -5.68 -13.02
N ALA A 355 -22.37 -4.78 -13.54
CA ALA A 355 -20.93 -4.82 -13.30
C ALA A 355 -20.62 -4.84 -11.80
N VAL A 356 -19.57 -5.62 -11.47
CA VAL A 356 -19.18 -5.87 -10.08
C VAL A 356 -18.87 -4.56 -9.37
N ARG A 357 -19.38 -4.47 -8.14
CA ARG A 357 -19.14 -3.34 -7.24
C ARG A 357 -17.71 -3.38 -6.69
N PRO A 358 -16.95 -2.28 -6.74
CA PRO A 358 -15.65 -2.22 -6.09
C PRO A 358 -15.79 -2.30 -4.56
N ALA A 359 -14.70 -2.65 -3.90
CA ALA A 359 -14.58 -2.72 -2.44
C ALA A 359 -13.49 -1.76 -1.97
N ILE A 360 -13.55 -1.29 -0.73
CA ILE A 360 -12.45 -0.57 -0.08
C ILE A 360 -11.61 -1.61 0.65
N GLY A 361 -10.33 -1.68 0.32
CA GLY A 361 -9.41 -2.74 0.74
C GLY A 361 -8.50 -3.17 -0.41
N PHE A 362 -8.12 -4.45 -0.42
CA PHE A 362 -7.18 -4.99 -1.41
C PHE A 362 -7.38 -6.49 -1.63
N TRP A 363 -6.87 -6.99 -2.76
CA TRP A 363 -6.75 -8.42 -3.02
C TRP A 363 -5.41 -8.94 -2.52
N LEU A 364 -5.45 -10.15 -1.95
CA LEU A 364 -4.26 -10.95 -1.66
C LEU A 364 -4.25 -12.18 -2.57
N PHE A 365 -3.19 -12.31 -3.36
CA PHE A 365 -2.93 -13.51 -4.14
C PHE A 365 -1.76 -14.30 -3.54
N PRO A 366 -1.76 -15.63 -3.71
CA PRO A 366 -0.56 -16.43 -3.48
C PRO A 366 0.56 -15.96 -4.43
N VAL A 367 1.83 -16.03 -4.00
CA VAL A 367 2.96 -15.56 -4.82
C VAL A 367 3.08 -16.30 -6.15
N GLU A 368 2.60 -17.55 -6.21
CA GLU A 368 2.53 -18.38 -7.41
C GLU A 368 1.67 -17.75 -8.51
N ALA A 369 0.70 -16.91 -8.15
CA ALA A 369 -0.14 -16.22 -9.11
C ALA A 369 0.67 -15.32 -10.05
N LEU A 370 1.83 -14.82 -9.61
CA LEU A 370 2.75 -14.12 -10.50
C LEU A 370 3.15 -14.98 -11.69
N ARG A 371 3.44 -16.28 -11.51
CA ARG A 371 3.93 -17.12 -12.61
C ARG A 371 2.96 -17.20 -13.78
N ASN A 372 1.66 -17.18 -13.50
CA ASN A 372 0.62 -17.27 -14.54
C ASN A 372 0.23 -15.88 -15.06
N MET A 373 0.37 -14.85 -14.21
CA MET A 373 0.38 -13.45 -14.67
C MET A 373 1.46 -13.26 -15.76
N LEU A 374 2.64 -13.90 -15.64
CA LEU A 374 3.75 -13.85 -16.62
C LEU A 374 3.50 -14.60 -17.96
N GLY A 375 2.24 -14.74 -18.38
CA GLY A 375 1.86 -15.39 -19.64
C GLY A 375 2.23 -14.60 -20.91
N ARG A 376 1.84 -15.12 -22.08
CA ARG A 376 2.20 -14.64 -23.45
C ARG A 376 1.97 -13.14 -23.75
N LEU A 377 1.25 -12.41 -22.90
CA LEU A 377 0.82 -11.01 -23.11
C LEU A 377 1.63 -9.97 -22.32
N GLU A 378 2.77 -10.33 -21.74
CA GLU A 378 3.68 -9.41 -21.02
C GLU A 378 3.98 -8.11 -21.79
N ARG A 379 4.15 -8.21 -23.12
CA ARG A 379 4.37 -7.04 -24.00
C ARG A 379 3.24 -6.00 -23.96
N TYR A 380 2.05 -6.41 -23.54
CA TYR A 380 0.83 -5.60 -23.55
C TYR A 380 0.33 -5.23 -22.15
N ARG A 381 1.07 -5.60 -21.09
CA ARG A 381 0.73 -5.30 -19.69
C ARG A 381 -0.63 -5.84 -19.23
N ILE A 382 -1.09 -6.91 -19.86
CA ILE A 382 -2.33 -7.61 -19.51
C ILE A 382 -1.95 -8.95 -18.90
N TYR A 383 -2.51 -9.21 -17.73
CA TYR A 383 -2.21 -10.37 -16.92
C TYR A 383 -3.50 -11.15 -16.69
N ASP A 384 -3.47 -12.45 -16.96
CA ASP A 384 -4.55 -13.37 -16.63
C ASP A 384 -4.25 -14.01 -15.27
N ALA A 385 -5.05 -13.65 -14.28
CA ALA A 385 -4.99 -14.21 -12.94
C ALA A 385 -6.20 -15.09 -12.62
N SER A 386 -7.03 -15.45 -13.61
CA SER A 386 -8.30 -16.14 -13.41
C SER A 386 -8.17 -17.59 -12.90
N GLU A 387 -6.99 -18.19 -13.04
CA GLU A 387 -6.66 -19.48 -12.42
C GLU A 387 -6.55 -19.39 -10.89
N TYR A 388 -6.38 -18.19 -10.34
CA TYR A 388 -6.31 -17.95 -8.90
C TYR A 388 -7.53 -17.18 -8.44
N HIS A 389 -8.04 -17.60 -7.30
CA HIS A 389 -9.11 -16.88 -6.63
C HIS A 389 -8.50 -16.06 -5.48
N PRO A 390 -8.44 -14.73 -5.58
CA PRO A 390 -7.85 -13.91 -4.53
C PRO A 390 -8.67 -13.98 -3.24
N GLU A 391 -8.00 -13.71 -2.14
CA GLU A 391 -8.66 -13.31 -0.91
C GLU A 391 -8.96 -11.80 -0.98
N LEU A 392 -10.20 -11.41 -0.70
CA LEU A 392 -10.58 -10.02 -0.52
C LEU A 392 -10.36 -9.62 0.93
N VAL A 393 -9.46 -8.68 1.14
CA VAL A 393 -9.32 -7.96 2.40
C VAL A 393 -10.20 -6.72 2.34
N LEU A 394 -11.16 -6.63 3.25
CA LEU A 394 -11.99 -5.45 3.41
C LEU A 394 -11.36 -4.54 4.44
N ALA A 395 -11.14 -3.29 4.05
CA ALA A 395 -10.71 -2.26 4.96
C ALA A 395 -11.92 -1.68 5.71
N GLU A 396 -11.72 -1.45 7.00
CA GLU A 396 -12.56 -0.60 7.83
C GLU A 396 -12.10 0.85 7.63
N LEU A 397 -12.99 1.69 7.12
CA LEU A 397 -12.75 3.12 7.10
C LEU A 397 -13.14 3.68 8.47
N GLU A 398 -12.19 4.31 9.15
CA GLU A 398 -12.56 5.18 10.27
C GLU A 398 -13.30 6.39 9.69
N GLY A 399 -14.58 6.56 10.06
CA GLY A 399 -15.33 7.76 9.69
C GLY A 399 -14.51 8.99 10.07
N CYS A 400 -14.19 9.82 9.09
CA CYS A 400 -13.27 10.95 9.23
C CYS A 400 -13.78 11.91 10.32
N ARG A 401 -13.33 11.71 11.56
CA ARG A 401 -13.56 12.66 12.66
C ARG A 401 -12.61 13.83 12.49
N ARG A 402 -12.87 14.68 11.49
CA ARG A 402 -12.31 16.04 11.48
C ARG A 402 -12.94 16.77 12.66
N ARG A 403 -12.19 16.88 13.77
CA ARG A 403 -12.47 17.85 14.82
C ARG A 403 -11.91 19.19 14.44
#